data_AF-A0A918YTX5-F1
#
_entry.id   AF-A0A918YTX5-F1
#
_cell.length_a   1.000
_cell.length_b   1.000
_cell.length_c   1.000
_cell.angle_alpha   90.00
_cell.angle_beta   90.00
_cell.angle_gamma   90.00
#
_symmetry.space_group_name_H-M   'P 1'
#
loop_
_entity.id
_entity.type
_entity.pdbx_description
1 polymer ?
#
loop_
_entity_poly.entity_id
_entity_poly.type
_entity_poly.pdbx_seq_one_letter_code
_entity_poly.pdbx_strand_id
1 'polypeptide(L)'
;MLALRTVADVPEGLHGPLYGAVGCQVAMSGITTWDGSRFARAWGTHWVEMRDVAHHTVWAEKPTTRALHALRKLVTSKAVTTEAVTIRQVERERWSSSELANEVPPGHAVAALSSVRGERAVPLLVDLHA
;
A
#
# COMPACT_ATOMS: atom_id res chain seq x y z
N MET A 1 28.49 8.30 -5.99
CA MET A 1 27.37 7.35 -5.89
C MET A 1 27.87 6.08 -5.22
N LEU A 2 27.08 5.50 -4.32
CA LEU A 2 27.38 4.22 -3.67
C LEU A 2 26.38 3.19 -4.20
N ALA A 3 26.87 2.07 -4.72
CA ALA A 3 26.06 0.95 -5.18
C ALA A 3 26.40 -0.29 -4.35
N LEU A 4 25.38 -0.92 -3.78
CA LEU A 4 25.49 -2.13 -2.97
C LEU A 4 24.57 -3.19 -3.56
N ARG A 5 25.01 -4.44 -3.53
CA ARG A 5 24.14 -5.57 -3.90
C ARG A 5 23.16 -5.89 -2.78
N THR A 6 23.59 -5.72 -1.53
CA THR A 6 22.77 -5.84 -0.34
C THR A 6 23.35 -4.94 0.76
N VAL A 7 22.52 -4.48 1.70
CA VAL A 7 23.02 -3.73 2.86
C VAL A 7 23.87 -4.62 3.77
N ALA A 8 23.68 -5.94 3.71
CA ALA A 8 24.44 -6.90 4.50
C ALA A 8 25.95 -6.91 4.18
N ASP A 9 26.36 -6.36 3.03
CA ASP A 9 27.77 -6.18 2.67
C ASP A 9 28.46 -5.08 3.52
N VAL A 10 27.68 -4.32 4.30
CA VAL A 10 28.15 -3.23 5.16
C VAL A 10 28.05 -3.67 6.64
N PRO A 11 28.97 -3.27 7.52
CA PRO A 11 28.83 -3.47 8.95
C PRO A 11 27.47 -2.98 9.49
N GLU A 12 26.83 -3.79 10.35
CA GLU A 12 25.46 -3.55 10.83
C GLU A 12 25.27 -2.17 11.49
N GLY A 13 26.27 -1.70 12.24
CA GLY A 13 26.26 -0.38 12.87
C GLY A 13 26.17 0.80 11.89
N LEU A 14 26.47 0.58 10.60
CA LEU A 14 26.39 1.60 9.55
C LEU A 14 25.11 1.51 8.73
N HIS A 15 24.26 0.49 8.90
CA HIS A 15 23.04 0.33 8.11
C HIS A 15 22.11 1.54 8.27
N GLY A 16 21.81 1.94 9.51
CA GLY A 16 20.98 3.12 9.78
C GLY A 16 21.57 4.42 9.21
N PRO A 17 22.82 4.77 9.54
CA PRO A 17 23.50 5.95 9.00
C PRO A 17 23.52 6.02 7.47
N LEU A 18 23.68 4.91 6.76
CA LEU A 18 23.65 4.90 5.30
C LEU A 18 22.33 5.43 4.73
N TYR A 19 21.20 5.02 5.31
CA TYR A 19 19.89 5.50 4.85
C TYR A 19 19.51 6.88 5.40
N GLY A 20 20.15 7.33 6.48
CA GLY A 20 19.90 8.65 7.07
C GLY A 20 20.77 9.77 6.49
N ALA A 21 21.99 9.47 6.04
CA ALA A 21 22.95 10.47 5.56
C ALA A 21 22.77 10.86 4.10
N VAL A 22 22.06 10.05 3.29
CA VAL A 22 21.89 10.27 1.86
C VAL A 22 20.47 10.72 1.53
N GLY A 23 20.35 11.84 0.80
CA GLY A 23 19.06 12.38 0.36
C GLY A 23 18.49 11.71 -0.90
N CYS A 24 19.35 11.10 -1.71
CA CYS A 24 18.96 10.38 -2.92
C CYS A 24 19.16 8.87 -2.71
N GLN A 25 18.09 8.11 -2.92
CA GLN A 25 18.05 6.67 -2.69
C GLN A 25 17.35 5.98 -3.85
N VAL A 26 17.89 4.85 -4.26
CA VAL A 26 17.34 4.04 -5.36
C VAL A 26 17.35 2.58 -4.92
N ALA A 27 16.18 1.94 -5.01
CA ALA A 27 16.01 0.50 -4.85
C ALA A 27 15.75 -0.13 -6.22
N MET A 28 16.62 -1.04 -6.64
CA MET A 28 16.48 -1.74 -7.92
C MET A 28 15.43 -2.86 -7.82
N SER A 29 14.85 -3.27 -8.95
CA SER A 29 14.03 -4.48 -9.01
C SER A 29 14.80 -5.71 -8.47
N GLY A 30 14.12 -6.57 -7.70
CA GLY A 30 14.68 -7.83 -7.22
C GLY A 30 15.48 -7.74 -5.91
N ILE A 31 15.38 -6.63 -5.17
CA ILE A 31 15.91 -6.59 -3.81
C ILE A 31 15.14 -7.52 -2.87
N THR A 32 15.80 -7.97 -1.81
CA THR A 32 15.17 -8.81 -0.79
C THR A 32 14.18 -8.00 0.04
N THR A 33 13.20 -8.66 0.67
CA THR A 33 12.32 -8.01 1.67
C THR A 33 13.11 -7.47 2.86
N TRP A 34 14.23 -8.09 3.20
CA TRP A 34 15.16 -7.62 4.24
C TRP A 34 15.74 -6.25 3.87
N ASP A 35 16.34 -6.12 2.69
CA ASP A 35 16.86 -4.84 2.18
C ASP A 35 15.73 -3.82 2.00
N GLY A 36 14.59 -4.26 1.45
CA GLY A 36 13.38 -3.45 1.25
C GLY A 36 12.85 -2.82 2.54
N SER A 37 12.94 -3.51 3.67
CA SER A 37 12.51 -2.98 4.97
C SER A 37 13.23 -1.69 5.39
N ARG A 38 14.49 -1.51 4.96
CA ARG A 38 15.27 -0.32 5.27
C ARG A 38 14.83 0.86 4.41
N PHE A 39 14.56 0.62 3.13
CA PHE A 39 13.97 1.62 2.24
C PHE A 39 12.58 2.05 2.69
N ALA A 40 11.71 1.10 3.01
CA ALA A 40 10.36 1.35 3.50
C ALA A 40 10.37 2.26 4.74
N ARG A 41 11.24 1.94 5.72
CA ARG A 41 11.44 2.78 6.91
C ARG A 41 12.02 4.16 6.59
N ALA A 42 12.97 4.26 5.66
CA ALA A 42 13.63 5.51 5.31
C ALA A 42 12.71 6.47 4.53
N TRP A 43 11.82 5.94 3.70
CA TRP A 43 10.83 6.72 2.94
C TRP A 43 9.58 7.03 3.74
N GLY A 44 9.31 6.26 4.79
CA GLY A 44 8.22 6.49 5.72
C GLY A 44 6.86 6.17 5.13
N THR A 45 5.83 6.77 5.72
CA THR A 45 4.43 6.41 5.52
C THR A 45 3.65 7.52 4.81
N HIS A 46 2.47 7.17 4.32
CA HIS A 46 1.43 8.08 3.88
C HIS A 46 0.07 7.58 4.39
N TRP A 47 -0.93 8.46 4.40
CA TRP A 47 -2.31 8.09 4.73
C TRP A 47 -3.02 7.57 3.47
N VAL A 48 -3.59 6.37 3.55
CA VAL A 48 -4.45 5.79 2.49
C VAL A 48 -5.86 5.63 3.02
N GLU A 49 -6.84 5.99 2.19
CA GLU A 49 -8.23 5.64 2.46
C GLU A 49 -8.47 4.16 2.13
N MET A 50 -8.66 3.33 3.15
CA MET A 50 -9.10 1.95 2.97
C MET A 50 -10.63 1.92 3.00
N ARG A 51 -11.23 1.35 1.95
CA ARG A 51 -12.68 1.12 1.88
C ARG A 51 -12.97 -0.32 2.27
N ASP A 52 -13.59 -0.51 3.41
CA ASP A 52 -14.06 -1.82 3.84
C ASP A 52 -15.54 -1.97 3.45
N VAL A 53 -15.84 -2.91 2.57
CA VAL A 53 -17.21 -3.18 2.09
C VAL A 53 -17.74 -4.37 2.89
N ALA A 54 -18.42 -4.07 3.99
CA ALA A 54 -19.10 -5.09 4.76
C ALA A 54 -20.38 -5.53 4.03
N HIS A 55 -20.36 -6.71 3.42
CA HIS A 55 -21.58 -7.36 2.92
C HIS A 55 -22.36 -7.96 4.10
N HIS A 56 -23.25 -7.19 4.72
CA HIS A 56 -24.22 -7.77 5.64
C HIS A 56 -25.30 -8.49 4.82
N THR A 57 -25.37 -9.80 4.94
CA THR A 57 -26.50 -10.61 4.48
C THR A 57 -27.54 -10.60 5.59
N VAL A 58 -28.65 -9.87 5.39
CA VAL A 58 -29.82 -9.99 6.29
C VAL A 58 -30.44 -11.36 6.08
N TRP A 59 -30.03 -12.34 6.88
CA TRP A 59 -30.86 -13.51 7.13
C TRP A 59 -31.99 -13.11 8.09
N ALA A 60 -33.12 -12.70 7.51
CA ALA A 60 -34.36 -12.55 8.26
C ALA A 60 -35.09 -13.90 8.32
N GLU A 61 -34.58 -14.84 9.11
CA GLU A 61 -35.43 -15.90 9.65
C GLU A 61 -36.17 -15.37 10.88
N LYS A 62 -37.39 -14.88 10.65
CA LYS A 62 -38.44 -14.89 11.67
C LYS A 62 -39.58 -15.75 11.14
N PRO A 63 -39.76 -16.98 11.65
CA PRO A 63 -40.94 -17.77 11.35
C PRO A 63 -42.12 -17.14 12.09
N THR A 64 -43.31 -17.18 11.49
CA THR A 64 -44.62 -16.79 12.05
C THR A 64 -45.00 -15.30 12.01
N THR A 65 -45.40 -14.82 10.82
CA THR A 65 -46.61 -13.99 10.63
C THR A 65 -46.94 -13.89 9.14
N ARG A 66 -47.42 -15.01 8.60
CA ARG A 66 -48.05 -15.10 7.26
C ARG A 66 -49.46 -14.53 7.37
N ALA A 67 -49.75 -13.38 6.75
CA ALA A 67 -51.06 -13.09 6.13
C ALA A 67 -51.14 -11.71 5.45
N LEU A 68 -50.42 -10.69 5.92
CA LEU A 68 -50.69 -9.29 5.48
C LEU A 68 -49.74 -8.73 4.41
N HIS A 69 -48.63 -9.40 4.10
CA HIS A 69 -47.60 -8.87 3.19
C HIS A 69 -47.59 -9.44 1.77
N ALA A 70 -48.59 -10.24 1.39
CA ALA A 70 -48.66 -10.79 0.03
C ALA A 70 -49.10 -9.75 -1.03
N LEU A 71 -49.80 -8.69 -0.63
CA LEU A 71 -50.43 -7.76 -1.60
C LEU A 71 -49.53 -6.61 -2.06
N ARG A 72 -48.40 -6.34 -1.39
CA ARG A 72 -47.46 -5.26 -1.80
C ARG A 72 -46.32 -5.76 -2.69
N LYS A 73 -46.26 -7.05 -3.00
CA LYS A 73 -45.14 -7.73 -3.66
C LYS A 73 -45.35 -7.91 -5.18
N LEU A 74 -45.92 -6.91 -5.85
CA LEU A 74 -46.00 -6.88 -7.32
C LEU A 74 -45.50 -5.57 -7.95
N VAL A 75 -45.02 -4.61 -7.14
CA VAL A 75 -44.55 -3.32 -7.67
C VAL A 75 -43.16 -3.02 -7.14
N THR A 76 -42.16 -3.29 -7.99
CA THR A 76 -40.77 -2.83 -7.91
C THR A 76 -39.91 -3.50 -6.83
N SER A 77 -39.55 -4.77 -7.09
CA SER A 77 -38.43 -5.45 -6.44
C SER A 77 -37.08 -4.90 -6.94
N LYS A 78 -36.61 -3.81 -6.35
CA LYS A 78 -35.17 -3.49 -6.32
C LYS A 78 -34.74 -3.65 -4.86
N ALA A 79 -34.26 -4.83 -4.51
CA ALA A 79 -33.64 -5.07 -3.22
C ALA A 79 -32.38 -4.20 -3.16
N VAL A 80 -32.49 -3.04 -2.51
CA VAL A 80 -31.36 -2.18 -2.22
C VAL A 80 -30.60 -2.86 -1.08
N THR A 81 -29.59 -3.65 -1.45
CA THR A 81 -28.49 -3.95 -0.53
C THR A 81 -27.79 -2.63 -0.28
N THR A 82 -28.13 -1.96 0.83
CA THR A 82 -27.41 -0.76 1.26
C THR A 82 -26.01 -1.20 1.67
N GLU A 83 -25.05 -1.08 0.76
CA GLU A 83 -23.63 -1.28 1.07
C GLU A 83 -23.21 -0.23 2.10
N ALA A 84 -22.91 -0.67 3.32
CA ALA A 84 -22.30 0.19 4.33
C ALA A 84 -20.80 0.29 4.03
N VAL A 85 -20.43 1.20 3.13
CA VAL A 85 -19.03 1.48 2.84
C VAL A 85 -18.42 2.24 4.01
N THR A 86 -17.55 1.59 4.78
CA THR A 86 -16.80 2.25 5.85
C THR A 86 -15.45 2.70 5.28
N ILE A 87 -15.24 4.01 5.23
CA ILE A 87 -13.95 4.59 4.83
C ILE A 87 -13.11 4.75 6.10
N ARG A 88 -11.94 4.10 6.14
CA ARG A 88 -10.97 4.20 7.24
C ARG A 88 -9.65 4.72 6.71
N GLN A 89 -9.14 5.78 7.33
CA GLN A 89 -7.78 6.25 7.08
C GLN A 89 -6.79 5.30 7.77
N VAL A 90 -5.83 4.78 7.01
CA VAL A 90 -4.77 3.90 7.53
C VAL A 90 -3.42 4.45 7.09
N GLU A 91 -2.51 4.59 8.05
CA GLU A 91 -1.11 4.89 7.77
C GLU A 91 -0.46 3.65 7.12
N ARG A 92 0.05 3.81 5.90
CA ARG A 92 0.73 2.77 5.12
C ARG A 92 2.11 3.25 4.73
N GLU A 93 3.07 2.33 4.67
CA GLU A 93 4.37 2.62 4.09
C GLU A 93 4.19 3.11 2.65
N ARG A 94 4.97 4.11 2.24
CA ARG A 94 4.91 4.62 0.86
C ARG A 94 5.24 3.54 -0.17
N TRP A 95 6.15 2.65 0.25
CA TRP A 95 6.48 1.39 -0.38
C TRP A 95 6.80 0.43 0.76
N SER A 96 6.04 -0.64 0.87
CA SER A 96 6.30 -1.72 1.79
C SER A 96 7.50 -2.56 1.33
N SER A 97 8.09 -3.28 2.28
CA SER A 97 9.19 -4.21 1.98
C SER A 97 8.78 -5.31 0.99
N SER A 98 7.52 -5.75 1.02
CA SER A 98 6.99 -6.75 0.09
C SER A 98 6.76 -6.19 -1.31
N GLU A 99 6.23 -4.95 -1.43
CA GLU A 99 6.05 -4.30 -2.73
C GLU A 99 7.42 -4.11 -3.40
N LEU A 100 8.41 -3.66 -2.65
CA LEU A 100 9.77 -3.48 -3.19
C LEU A 100 10.42 -4.78 -3.66
N ALA A 101 10.16 -5.89 -2.95
CA ALA A 101 10.75 -7.17 -3.29
C ALA A 101 10.04 -7.88 -4.44
N ASN A 102 8.73 -7.70 -4.58
CA ASN A 102 7.90 -8.56 -5.44
C ASN A 102 7.15 -7.81 -6.54
N GLU A 103 6.91 -6.50 -6.40
CA GLU A 103 6.04 -5.75 -7.31
C GLU A 103 6.81 -4.80 -8.24
N VAL A 104 8.10 -4.53 -7.97
CA VAL A 104 8.95 -3.71 -8.86
C VAL A 104 9.28 -4.52 -10.12
N PRO A 105 8.83 -4.10 -11.31
CA PRO A 105 9.08 -4.85 -12.54
C PRO A 105 10.57 -4.88 -12.90
N PRO A 106 11.02 -5.91 -13.63
CA PRO A 106 12.36 -5.92 -14.22
C PRO A 106 12.59 -4.65 -15.06
N GLY A 107 13.81 -4.13 -15.02
CA GLY A 107 14.14 -2.89 -15.74
C GLY A 107 13.64 -1.61 -15.07
N HIS A 108 12.99 -1.71 -13.90
CA HIS A 108 12.55 -0.55 -13.13
C HIS A 108 13.32 -0.42 -11.81
N ALA A 109 13.26 0.78 -11.24
CA ALA A 109 13.72 1.06 -9.89
C ALA A 109 12.76 2.02 -9.17
N VAL A 110 12.73 1.96 -7.85
CA VAL A 110 12.05 2.97 -7.03
C VAL A 110 13.08 3.98 -6.57
N ALA A 111 12.91 5.24 -6.96
CA ALA A 111 13.83 6.33 -6.68
C ALA A 111 13.16 7.41 -5.82
N ALA A 112 13.79 7.75 -4.69
CA ALA A 112 13.48 8.94 -3.91
C ALA A 112 14.65 9.91 -4.05
N LEU A 113 14.41 11.06 -4.66
CA LEU A 113 15.44 12.06 -4.95
C LEU A 113 15.25 13.29 -4.08
N SER A 114 16.35 13.96 -3.74
CA SER A 114 16.32 15.26 -3.08
C SER A 114 16.87 16.33 -4.02
N SER A 115 16.22 17.49 -4.09
CA SER A 115 16.68 18.63 -4.87
C SER A 115 17.89 19.30 -4.25
N VAL A 116 18.58 20.16 -4.99
CA VAL A 116 19.69 20.98 -4.48
C VAL A 116 19.27 21.94 -3.35
N ARG A 117 17.96 22.19 -3.21
CA ARG A 117 17.38 23.00 -2.13
C ARG A 117 17.02 22.16 -0.90
N GLY A 118 17.23 20.84 -0.94
CA GLY A 118 16.89 19.90 0.13
C GLY A 118 15.44 19.42 0.11
N GLU A 119 14.67 19.71 -0.94
CA GLU A 119 13.29 19.23 -1.08
C GLU A 119 13.31 17.75 -1.45
N ARG A 120 12.62 16.90 -0.69
CA ARG A 120 12.58 15.46 -0.93
C ARG A 120 11.34 15.06 -1.73
N ALA A 121 11.56 14.45 -2.88
CA ALA A 121 10.50 13.85 -3.67
C ALA A 121 9.98 12.58 -3.01
N VAL A 122 8.72 12.27 -3.28
CA VAL A 122 8.13 10.98 -2.94
C VAL A 122 8.87 9.87 -3.72
N PRO A 123 9.04 8.66 -3.18
CA PRO A 123 9.61 7.54 -3.92
C PRO A 123 8.71 7.19 -5.13
N LEU A 124 9.29 7.23 -6.32
CA LEU A 124 8.60 6.98 -7.59
C LEU A 124 9.18 5.77 -8.29
N LEU A 125 8.33 4.98 -8.94
CA LEU A 125 8.76 3.94 -9.87
C LEU A 125 9.27 4.60 -11.15
N VAL A 126 10.46 4.21 -11.59
CA VAL A 126 11.16 4.75 -12.76
C VAL A 126 11.53 3.61 -13.69
N ASP A 127 11.26 3.78 -14.99
CA ASP A 127 11.74 2.90 -16.05
C ASP A 127 13.20 3.24 -16.40
N LEU A 128 14.08 2.25 -16.37
CA LEU A 128 15.51 2.40 -16.64
C LEU A 128 15.87 2.16 -18.11
N HIS A 129 14.91 1.77 -18.94
CA HIS A 129 15.10 1.58 -20.39
C HIS A 129 14.85 2.84 -21.22
N ALA A 130 14.28 3.87 -20.61
CA ALA A 130 13.91 5.13 -21.26
C ALA A 130 15.11 6.04 -21.60
#